data_AF-A0A8S1T3G7-F1
#
_entry.id   AF-A0A8S1T3G7-F1
#
_cell.length_a   1.000
_cell.length_b   1.000
_cell.length_c   1.000
_cell.angle_alpha   90.00
_cell.angle_beta   90.00
_cell.angle_gamma   90.00
#
_symmetry.space_group_name_H-M   'P 1'
#
loop_
_entity.id
_entity.type
_entity.pdbx_description
1 polymer ?
#
loop_
_entity_poly.entity_id
_entity_poly.type
_entity_poly.pdbx_seq_one_letter_code
_entity_poly.pdbx_strand_id
1 'polypeptide(L)'
;MDEELQIKQQLSQVPFHTLLGFEKEMKSQQQSKTQIKDQELPKKIKGGPEVRDARKPLPKIYNKPQKKQEQRDPRFDQTSGELSLTKFYKSYNFIGKMKTNEIQVLKKQSEKLDQESKQKIKQIIGKQKDEIIKQEQYLKKQQAVSKLKKKNYHPKQSVIKQELLKQKFDQLEATGKLDAYMKQKKKSISKKLDFASKKIKK
;
A
#
# COMPACT_ATOMS: atom_id res chain seq x y z
N MET A 1 20.26 -28.07 56.24
CA MET A 1 20.49 -26.68 55.78
C MET A 1 21.87 -26.51 55.14
N ASP A 2 22.86 -27.33 55.53
CA ASP A 2 24.24 -27.20 55.03
C ASP A 2 24.42 -27.69 53.59
N GLU A 3 23.64 -28.68 53.14
CA GLU A 3 23.75 -29.24 51.78
C GLU A 3 23.40 -28.21 50.68
N GLU A 4 22.35 -27.41 50.87
CA GLU A 4 21.97 -26.38 49.89
C GLU A 4 23.02 -25.27 49.77
N LEU A 5 23.68 -24.93 50.88
CA LEU A 5 24.75 -23.94 50.91
C LEU A 5 26.00 -24.48 50.20
N GLN A 6 26.32 -25.75 50.42
CA GLN A 6 27.44 -26.43 49.78
C GLN A 6 27.23 -26.53 48.26
N ILE A 7 26.01 -26.82 47.81
CA ILE A 7 25.63 -26.84 46.39
C ILE A 7 25.75 -25.45 45.76
N LYS A 8 25.30 -24.39 46.44
CA LYS A 8 25.44 -23.00 45.93
C LYS A 8 26.89 -22.58 45.81
N GLN A 9 27.74 -22.96 46.76
CA GLN A 9 29.18 -22.71 46.70
C GLN A 9 29.82 -23.44 45.51
N GLN A 10 29.49 -24.72 45.31
CA GLN A 10 29.96 -25.49 44.15
C GLN A 10 29.49 -24.89 42.81
N LEU A 11 28.23 -24.49 42.71
CA LEU A 11 27.68 -23.85 41.51
C LEU A 11 28.37 -22.52 41.18
N SER A 12 28.79 -21.77 42.20
CA SER A 12 29.50 -20.50 42.00
C SER A 12 30.88 -20.66 41.36
N GLN A 13 31.52 -21.82 41.52
CA GLN A 13 32.82 -22.14 40.95
C GLN A 13 32.75 -22.58 39.48
N VAL A 14 31.55 -22.94 38.99
CA VAL A 14 31.37 -23.41 37.61
C VAL A 14 31.15 -22.20 36.68
N PRO A 15 31.90 -22.08 35.57
CA PRO A 15 31.71 -21.00 34.60
C PRO A 15 30.27 -20.97 34.06
N PHE A 16 29.73 -19.75 33.91
CA PHE A 16 28.34 -19.53 33.52
C PHE A 16 27.95 -20.20 32.18
N HIS A 17 28.86 -20.26 31.21
CA HIS A 17 28.57 -20.87 29.91
C HIS A 17 28.25 -22.37 30.03
N THR A 18 28.88 -23.07 30.98
CA THR A 18 28.71 -24.50 31.20
C THR A 18 27.33 -24.77 31.79
N LEU A 19 26.89 -23.93 32.74
CA LEU A 19 25.54 -23.99 33.33
C LEU A 19 24.45 -23.78 32.27
N LEU A 20 24.67 -22.84 31.35
CA LEU A 20 23.73 -22.58 30.24
C LEU A 20 23.62 -23.77 29.27
N GLY A 21 24.71 -24.54 29.11
CA GLY A 21 24.71 -25.79 28.36
C GLY A 21 23.84 -26.86 29.01
N PHE A 22 24.06 -27.11 30.31
CA PHE A 22 23.28 -28.09 31.08
C PHE A 22 21.78 -27.75 31.14
N GLU A 23 21.42 -26.46 31.23
CA GLU A 23 20.01 -26.05 31.22
C GLU A 23 19.32 -26.43 29.90
N LYS A 24 20.02 -26.30 28.76
CA LYS A 24 19.48 -26.67 27.44
C LYS A 24 19.28 -28.18 27.31
N GLU A 25 20.20 -28.99 27.84
CA GLU A 25 20.10 -30.44 27.84
C GLU A 25 18.99 -30.95 28.77
N MET A 26 18.85 -30.36 29.96
CA MET A 26 17.73 -30.69 30.87
C MET A 26 16.37 -30.36 30.23
N LYS A 27 16.26 -29.22 29.53
CA LYS A 27 15.03 -28.86 28.82
C LYS A 27 14.72 -29.80 27.65
N SER A 28 15.73 -30.29 26.92
CA SER A 28 15.50 -31.23 25.81
C SER A 28 15.07 -32.62 26.32
N GLN A 29 15.61 -33.07 27.46
CA GLN A 29 15.20 -34.35 28.08
C GLN A 29 13.79 -34.30 28.70
N GLN A 30 13.32 -33.14 29.18
CA GLN A 30 11.94 -32.99 29.66
C GLN A 30 10.91 -33.01 28.52
N GLN A 31 11.31 -32.55 27.32
CA GLN A 31 10.45 -32.55 26.13
C GLN A 31 10.28 -33.95 25.51
N SER A 32 11.20 -34.90 25.75
CA SER A 32 11.08 -36.26 25.21
C SER A 32 10.13 -37.16 26.01
N LYS A 33 9.89 -36.87 27.31
CA LYS A 33 8.97 -37.64 28.17
C LYS A 33 7.48 -37.32 27.97
N THR A 34 7.13 -36.29 27.21
CA THR A 34 5.74 -35.85 26.97
C THR A 34 5.19 -36.22 25.59
N GLN A 35 5.88 -37.09 24.83
CA GLN A 35 5.37 -37.60 23.56
C GLN A 35 4.43 -38.79 23.79
N ILE A 36 3.23 -38.50 24.30
CA ILE A 36 2.08 -39.40 24.09
C ILE A 36 1.83 -39.38 22.58
N LYS A 37 1.87 -40.57 21.96
CA LYS A 37 1.68 -40.77 20.52
C LYS A 37 0.30 -40.24 20.13
N ASP A 38 0.22 -39.03 19.60
CA ASP A 38 -1.00 -38.47 19.02
C ASP A 38 -1.40 -39.40 17.87
N GLN A 39 -2.53 -40.11 18.01
CA GLN A 39 -3.18 -40.75 16.87
C GLN A 39 -3.50 -39.64 15.87
N GLU A 40 -2.95 -39.74 14.67
CA GLU A 40 -3.11 -38.75 13.60
C GLU A 40 -4.59 -38.57 13.27
N LEU A 41 -5.16 -37.45 13.69
CA LEU A 41 -6.49 -37.04 13.24
C LEU A 41 -6.44 -36.80 11.72
N PRO A 42 -7.51 -37.17 10.97
CA PRO A 42 -7.53 -37.05 9.53
C PRO A 42 -7.27 -35.61 9.06
N LYS A 43 -6.54 -35.48 7.94
CA LYS A 43 -6.11 -34.21 7.35
C LYS A 43 -7.30 -33.26 7.12
N LYS A 44 -7.12 -32.00 7.53
CA LYS A 44 -8.13 -30.93 7.47
C LYS A 44 -8.57 -30.66 6.01
N ILE A 45 -9.84 -30.93 5.70
CA ILE A 45 -10.47 -30.53 4.44
C ILE A 45 -10.81 -29.04 4.50
N LYS A 46 -10.46 -28.27 3.47
CA LYS A 46 -10.69 -26.81 3.44
C LYS A 46 -12.20 -26.53 3.36
N GLY A 47 -12.75 -25.93 4.42
CA GLY A 47 -14.17 -25.54 4.51
C GLY A 47 -15.13 -26.62 5.06
N GLY A 48 -14.60 -27.79 5.48
CA GLY A 48 -15.39 -28.84 6.13
C GLY A 48 -15.41 -28.72 7.67
N PRO A 49 -16.33 -29.42 8.34
CA PRO A 49 -16.36 -29.50 9.80
C PRO A 49 -15.07 -30.14 10.34
N GLU A 50 -14.52 -29.56 11.41
CA GLU A 50 -13.29 -30.03 12.07
C GLU A 50 -13.65 -31.02 13.18
N VAL A 51 -13.15 -32.25 13.09
CA VAL A 51 -13.27 -33.24 14.17
C VAL A 51 -12.31 -32.88 15.29
N ARG A 52 -12.82 -32.72 16.52
CA ARG A 52 -12.04 -32.43 17.73
C ARG A 52 -12.23 -33.52 18.76
N ASP A 53 -11.18 -33.85 19.50
CA ASP A 53 -11.26 -34.78 20.64
C ASP A 53 -11.95 -34.09 21.83
N ALA A 54 -12.98 -34.74 22.39
CA ALA A 54 -13.74 -34.25 23.54
C ALA A 54 -12.89 -34.09 24.81
N ARG A 55 -11.74 -34.75 24.87
CA ARG A 55 -10.77 -34.62 25.97
C ARG A 55 -9.95 -33.32 25.92
N LYS A 56 -9.95 -32.62 24.78
CA LYS A 56 -9.19 -31.37 24.61
C LYS A 56 -10.06 -30.18 25.03
N PRO A 57 -9.68 -29.40 26.08
CA PRO A 57 -10.47 -28.26 26.52
C PRO A 57 -10.53 -27.19 25.44
N LEU A 58 -11.68 -26.50 25.33
CA LEU A 58 -11.83 -25.37 24.41
C LEU A 58 -10.90 -24.21 24.82
N PRO A 59 -10.33 -23.47 23.85
CA PRO A 59 -9.59 -22.26 24.17
C PRO A 59 -10.51 -21.26 24.87
N LYS A 60 -10.11 -20.80 26.06
CA LYS A 60 -10.84 -19.76 26.79
C LYS A 60 -10.83 -18.47 25.96
N ILE A 61 -12.02 -17.96 25.63
CA ILE A 61 -12.16 -16.67 24.98
C ILE A 61 -11.86 -15.61 26.04
N TYR A 62 -10.63 -15.09 26.03
CA TYR A 62 -10.30 -13.91 26.83
C TYR A 62 -10.95 -12.70 26.15
N ASN A 63 -12.03 -12.20 26.74
CA ASN A 63 -12.54 -10.87 26.45
C ASN A 63 -11.51 -9.86 26.98
N LYS A 64 -10.44 -9.63 26.22
CA LYS A 64 -9.50 -8.54 26.53
C LYS A 64 -10.32 -7.25 26.52
N PRO A 65 -10.25 -6.41 27.56
CA PRO A 65 -10.91 -5.12 27.54
C PRO A 65 -10.38 -4.36 26.31
N GLN A 66 -11.27 -4.10 25.34
CA GLN A 66 -10.91 -3.25 24.21
C GLN A 66 -10.60 -1.87 24.79
N LYS A 67 -9.40 -1.36 24.50
CA LYS A 67 -9.04 0.01 24.88
C LYS A 67 -10.09 0.93 24.26
N LYS A 68 -10.78 1.73 25.09
CA LYS A 68 -11.73 2.73 24.61
C LYS A 68 -10.98 3.62 23.62
N GLN A 69 -11.38 3.62 22.36
CA GLN A 69 -10.82 4.55 21.40
C GLN A 69 -11.23 5.95 21.84
N GLU A 70 -10.24 6.78 22.18
CA GLU A 70 -10.47 8.19 22.44
C GLU A 70 -11.17 8.78 21.21
N GLN A 71 -12.25 9.54 21.42
CA GLN A 71 -12.88 10.30 20.34
C GLN A 71 -11.91 11.41 19.92
N ARG A 72 -11.03 11.08 18.98
CA ARG A 72 -10.13 12.04 18.34
C ARG A 72 -10.85 12.69 17.18
N ASP A 73 -10.51 13.94 16.92
CA ASP A 73 -11.00 14.63 15.72
C ASP A 73 -10.60 13.81 14.49
N PRO A 74 -11.56 13.41 13.64
CA PRO A 74 -11.30 12.54 12.49
C PRO A 74 -10.25 13.11 11.54
N ARG A 75 -10.07 14.45 11.49
CA ARG A 75 -9.01 15.09 10.69
C ARG A 75 -7.60 14.69 11.11
N PHE A 76 -7.43 14.30 12.37
CA PHE A 76 -6.16 13.83 12.93
C PHE A 76 -6.15 12.32 13.16
N ASP A 77 -7.20 11.61 12.71
CA ASP A 77 -7.22 10.16 12.74
C ASP A 77 -6.34 9.59 11.62
N GLN A 78 -5.69 8.46 11.90
CA GLN A 78 -4.79 7.79 10.97
C GLN A 78 -5.53 7.28 9.72
N THR A 79 -6.87 7.23 9.77
CA THR A 79 -7.77 6.89 8.66
C THR A 79 -7.94 8.01 7.63
N SER A 80 -7.58 9.26 7.95
CA SER A 80 -7.74 10.43 7.06
C SER A 80 -6.84 10.43 5.81
N GLY A 81 -5.99 9.42 5.65
CA GLY A 81 -5.17 9.19 4.46
C GLY A 81 -3.90 10.03 4.40
N GLU A 82 -3.04 9.71 3.42
CA GLU A 82 -1.74 10.37 3.27
C GLU A 82 -1.83 11.70 2.49
N LEU A 83 -1.01 12.67 2.89
CA LEU A 83 -0.90 13.95 2.20
C LEU A 83 -0.33 13.78 0.78
N SER A 84 -1.21 13.89 -0.22
CA SER A 84 -0.80 13.93 -1.61
C SER A 84 -0.37 15.35 -2.01
N LEU A 85 0.93 15.64 -1.92
CA LEU A 85 1.50 16.94 -2.31
C LEU A 85 1.18 17.31 -3.77
N THR A 86 1.09 16.34 -4.68
CA THR A 86 0.72 16.59 -6.08
C THR A 86 -0.71 17.10 -6.21
N LYS A 87 -1.67 16.49 -5.50
CA LYS A 87 -3.07 16.96 -5.45
C LYS A 87 -3.17 18.31 -4.75
N PHE A 88 -2.43 18.49 -3.66
CA PHE A 88 -2.36 19.76 -2.94
C PHE A 88 -1.91 20.89 -3.86
N TYR A 89 -0.74 20.78 -4.48
CA TYR A 89 -0.23 21.83 -5.36
C TYR A 89 -1.12 22.08 -6.58
N LYS A 90 -1.81 21.05 -7.08
CA LYS A 90 -2.80 21.23 -8.16
C LYS A 90 -4.03 22.01 -7.69
N SER A 91 -4.56 21.68 -6.52
CA SER A 91 -5.78 22.29 -5.96
C SER A 91 -5.53 23.72 -5.48
N TYR A 92 -4.34 23.95 -4.91
CA TYR A 92 -3.92 25.24 -4.36
C TYR A 92 -2.92 25.98 -5.26
N ASN A 93 -3.08 25.87 -6.59
CA ASN A 93 -2.18 26.52 -7.55
C ASN A 93 -2.14 28.06 -7.42
N PHE A 94 -3.22 28.66 -6.88
CA PHE A 94 -3.29 30.10 -6.63
C PHE A 94 -2.23 30.58 -5.61
N ILE A 95 -1.80 29.72 -4.69
CA ILE A 95 -0.76 30.06 -3.70
C ILE A 95 0.55 30.40 -4.42
N GLY A 96 0.89 29.68 -5.49
CA GLY A 96 2.08 29.97 -6.30
C GLY A 96 2.01 31.38 -6.91
N LYS A 97 0.85 31.74 -7.48
CA LYS A 97 0.61 33.08 -8.04
C LYS A 97 0.67 34.17 -6.97
N MET A 98 0.13 33.90 -5.78
CA MET A 98 0.20 34.82 -4.65
C MET A 98 1.64 35.06 -4.21
N LYS A 99 2.44 34.00 -4.05
CA LYS A 99 3.87 34.11 -3.71
C LYS A 99 4.65 34.91 -4.75
N THR A 100 4.38 34.72 -6.05
CA THR A 100 5.06 35.52 -7.09
C THR A 100 4.69 36.99 -7.03
N ASN A 101 3.43 37.31 -6.74
CA ASN A 101 2.98 38.69 -6.57
C ASN A 101 3.60 39.33 -5.31
N GLU A 102 3.65 38.58 -4.21
CA GLU A 102 4.28 39.02 -2.96
C GLU A 102 5.76 39.36 -3.18
N ILE A 103 6.51 38.52 -3.89
CA ILE A 103 7.91 38.80 -4.27
C ILE A 103 8.02 40.09 -5.09
N GLN A 104 7.10 40.34 -6.03
CA GLN A 104 7.12 41.59 -6.82
C GLN A 104 6.85 42.82 -5.95
N VAL A 105 5.90 42.74 -5.02
CA VAL A 105 5.59 43.82 -4.08
C VAL A 105 6.78 44.08 -3.16
N LEU A 106 7.38 43.03 -2.58
CA LEU A 106 8.56 43.14 -1.72
C LEU A 106 9.75 43.77 -2.45
N LYS A 107 9.97 43.44 -3.73
CA LYS A 107 10.99 44.09 -4.55
C LYS A 107 10.76 45.58 -4.67
N LYS A 108 9.53 46.00 -5.05
CA LYS A 108 9.17 47.42 -5.18
C LYS A 108 9.30 48.17 -3.86
N GLN A 109 8.90 47.55 -2.76
CA GLN A 109 9.04 48.14 -1.42
C GLN A 109 10.51 48.27 -1.01
N SER A 110 11.34 47.28 -1.37
CA SER A 110 12.76 47.29 -1.03
C SER A 110 13.50 48.48 -1.61
N GLU A 111 13.09 49.01 -2.77
CA GLU A 111 13.77 50.14 -3.42
C GLU A 111 13.79 51.41 -2.54
N LYS A 112 12.74 51.60 -1.74
CA LYS A 112 12.52 52.79 -0.90
C LYS A 112 13.11 52.70 0.51
N LEU A 113 13.67 51.54 0.90
CA LEU A 113 14.16 51.29 2.25
C LEU A 113 15.68 51.49 2.39
N ASP A 114 16.13 51.57 3.64
CA ASP A 114 17.55 51.63 4.02
C ASP A 114 18.31 50.36 3.63
N GLN A 115 19.64 50.44 3.55
CA GLN A 115 20.50 49.34 3.12
C GLN A 115 20.35 48.07 3.97
N GLU A 116 20.22 48.20 5.30
CA GLU A 116 20.06 47.05 6.19
C GLU A 116 18.71 46.34 5.95
N SER A 117 17.64 47.11 5.82
CA SER A 117 16.29 46.58 5.54
C SER A 117 16.19 45.98 4.14
N LYS A 118 16.88 46.58 3.15
CA LYS A 118 17.05 46.01 1.80
C LYS A 118 17.71 44.64 1.84
N GLN A 119 18.74 44.45 2.65
CA GLN A 119 19.39 43.15 2.81
C GLN A 119 18.44 42.10 3.42
N LYS A 120 17.69 42.47 4.47
CA LYS A 120 16.69 41.58 5.09
C LYS A 120 15.62 41.14 4.08
N ILE A 121 15.06 42.09 3.31
CA ILE A 121 14.06 41.79 2.27
C ILE A 121 14.66 40.90 1.16
N LYS A 122 15.91 41.16 0.74
CA LYS A 122 16.61 40.33 -0.24
C LYS A 122 16.77 38.88 0.23
N GLN A 123 17.08 38.67 1.51
CA GLN A 123 17.15 37.33 2.09
C GLN A 123 15.78 36.62 2.08
N ILE A 124 14.70 37.32 2.45
CA ILE A 124 13.33 36.78 2.41
C ILE A 124 12.95 36.37 0.98
N ILE A 125 13.20 37.24 0.00
CA ILE A 125 12.94 36.94 -1.41
C ILE A 125 13.75 35.72 -1.87
N GLY A 126 15.01 35.59 -1.43
CA GLY A 126 15.84 34.43 -1.71
C GLY A 126 15.19 33.13 -1.22
N LYS A 127 14.80 33.09 0.05
CA LYS A 127 14.13 31.93 0.67
C LYS A 127 12.84 31.55 -0.07
N GLN A 128 12.00 32.54 -0.39
CA GLN A 128 10.74 32.30 -1.11
C GLN A 128 10.98 31.75 -2.52
N LYS A 129 11.99 32.26 -3.23
CA LYS A 129 12.38 31.72 -4.55
C LYS A 129 12.89 30.28 -4.46
N ASP A 130 13.71 29.98 -3.48
CA ASP A 130 14.25 28.64 -3.27
C ASP A 130 13.13 27.62 -3.01
N GLU A 131 12.11 28.01 -2.23
CA GLU A 131 10.90 27.19 -2.05
C GLU A 131 10.15 26.93 -3.35
N ILE A 132 9.93 27.97 -4.17
CA ILE A 132 9.24 27.84 -5.45
C ILE A 132 10.03 26.87 -6.36
N ILE A 133 11.35 27.02 -6.43
CA ILE A 133 12.21 26.14 -7.23
C ILE A 133 12.12 24.69 -6.72
N LYS A 134 12.19 24.46 -5.40
CA LYS A 134 12.05 23.12 -4.81
C LYS A 134 10.67 22.50 -5.14
N GLN A 135 9.60 23.29 -5.05
CA GLN A 135 8.25 22.85 -5.40
C GLN A 135 8.16 22.45 -6.89
N GLU A 136 8.69 23.27 -7.79
CA GLU A 136 8.72 22.96 -9.22
C GLU A 136 9.52 21.69 -9.53
N GLN A 137 10.69 21.53 -8.92
CA GLN A 137 11.52 20.34 -9.06
C GLN A 137 10.78 19.09 -8.57
N TYR A 138 10.09 19.18 -7.43
CA TYR A 138 9.26 18.09 -6.91
C TYR A 138 8.16 17.70 -7.91
N LEU A 139 7.43 18.68 -8.45
CA LEU A 139 6.37 18.42 -9.42
C LEU A 139 6.92 17.81 -10.72
N LYS A 140 8.06 18.29 -11.23
CA LYS A 140 8.74 17.72 -12.40
C LYS A 140 9.15 16.27 -12.16
N LYS A 141 9.74 15.95 -11.01
CA LYS A 141 10.10 14.57 -10.62
C LYS A 141 8.86 13.68 -10.58
N GLN A 142 7.78 14.14 -9.96
CA GLN A 142 6.53 13.35 -9.90
C GLN A 142 5.90 13.13 -11.27
N GLN A 143 5.95 14.12 -12.16
CA GLN A 143 5.50 13.96 -13.54
C GLN A 143 6.37 12.95 -14.30
N ALA A 144 7.70 13.00 -14.13
CA ALA A 144 8.61 12.04 -14.76
C ALA A 144 8.34 10.61 -14.27
N VAL A 145 8.17 10.42 -12.96
CA VAL A 145 7.80 9.12 -12.37
C VAL A 145 6.44 8.65 -12.90
N SER A 146 5.44 9.53 -12.98
CA SER A 146 4.13 9.19 -13.55
C SER A 146 4.24 8.78 -15.01
N LYS A 147 5.03 9.49 -15.83
CA LYS A 147 5.29 9.13 -17.22
C LYS A 147 6.00 7.79 -17.34
N LEU A 148 6.98 7.50 -16.48
CA LEU A 148 7.67 6.20 -16.45
C LEU A 148 6.71 5.06 -16.07
N LYS A 149 5.89 5.26 -15.03
CA LYS A 149 4.85 4.31 -14.62
C LYS A 149 3.82 4.06 -15.74
N LYS A 150 3.48 5.09 -16.52
CA LYS A 150 2.62 4.96 -17.70
C LYS A 150 3.32 4.26 -18.88
N LYS A 151 4.63 4.45 -19.06
CA LYS A 151 5.41 3.75 -20.11
C LYS A 151 5.53 2.25 -19.82
N ASN A 152 5.70 1.88 -18.55
CA ASN A 152 5.72 0.48 -18.12
C ASN A 152 4.31 -0.11 -17.92
N TYR A 153 3.26 0.61 -18.32
CA TYR A 153 1.90 0.09 -18.33
C TYR A 153 1.69 -0.72 -19.61
N HIS A 154 1.75 -2.04 -19.50
CA HIS A 154 1.26 -2.92 -20.54
C HIS A 154 -0.27 -3.05 -20.39
N PRO A 155 -1.08 -2.49 -21.31
CA PRO A 155 -2.52 -2.64 -21.24
C PRO A 155 -2.89 -4.13 -21.28
N LYS A 156 -3.92 -4.53 -20.52
CA LYS A 156 -4.47 -5.88 -20.59
C LYS A 156 -4.89 -6.16 -22.04
N GLN A 157 -4.80 -7.41 -22.50
CA GLN A 157 -5.21 -7.78 -23.87
C GLN A 157 -6.65 -7.35 -24.21
N SER A 158 -7.56 -7.31 -23.23
CA SER A 158 -8.93 -6.83 -23.41
C SER A 158 -8.98 -5.35 -23.80
N VAL A 159 -8.14 -4.51 -23.18
CA VAL A 159 -8.05 -3.08 -23.46
C VAL A 159 -7.46 -2.85 -24.85
N ILE A 160 -6.40 -3.58 -25.21
CA ILE A 160 -5.81 -3.54 -26.56
C ILE A 160 -6.86 -3.89 -27.63
N LYS A 161 -7.65 -4.94 -27.40
CA LYS A 161 -8.72 -5.36 -28.34
C LYS A 161 -9.79 -4.28 -28.51
N GLN A 162 -10.15 -3.56 -27.44
CA GLN A 162 -11.11 -2.46 -27.50
C GLN A 162 -10.55 -1.26 -28.26
N GLU A 163 -9.29 -0.90 -28.03
CA GLU A 163 -8.62 0.20 -28.75
C GLU A 163 -8.50 -0.10 -30.24
N LEU A 164 -8.09 -1.32 -30.62
CA LEU A 164 -8.03 -1.74 -32.02
C LEU A 164 -9.42 -1.75 -32.67
N LEU A 165 -10.46 -2.16 -31.93
CA LEU A 165 -11.84 -2.12 -32.44
C LEU A 165 -12.30 -0.68 -32.68
N LYS A 166 -11.94 0.24 -31.79
CA LYS A 166 -12.21 1.68 -31.96
C LYS A 166 -11.49 2.24 -33.19
N GLN A 167 -10.19 2.00 -33.32
CA GLN A 167 -9.42 2.45 -34.50
C GLN A 167 -10.02 1.91 -35.80
N LYS A 168 -10.40 0.64 -35.83
CA LYS A 168 -11.05 0.03 -37.00
C LYS A 168 -12.41 0.68 -37.30
N PHE A 169 -13.16 1.04 -36.27
CA PHE A 169 -14.44 1.74 -36.42
C PHE A 169 -14.22 3.13 -37.04
N ASP A 170 -13.31 3.92 -36.46
CA ASP A 170 -12.96 5.27 -36.94
C ASP A 170 -12.47 5.23 -38.40
N GLN A 171 -11.68 4.22 -38.78
CA GLN A 171 -11.24 3.99 -40.16
C GLN A 171 -12.41 3.67 -41.11
N LEU A 172 -13.36 2.85 -40.67
CA LEU A 172 -14.53 2.48 -41.47
C LEU A 172 -15.51 3.64 -41.63
N GLU A 173 -15.62 4.49 -40.61
CA GLU A 173 -16.39 5.72 -40.65
C GLU A 173 -15.76 6.71 -41.64
N ALA A 174 -14.45 6.95 -41.54
CA ALA A 174 -13.72 7.82 -42.47
C ALA A 174 -13.78 7.34 -43.93
N THR A 175 -13.85 6.03 -44.16
CA THR A 175 -13.97 5.45 -45.51
C THR A 175 -15.42 5.27 -45.98
N GLY A 176 -16.42 5.63 -45.16
CA GLY A 176 -17.84 5.48 -45.48
C GLY A 176 -18.34 4.02 -45.57
N LYS A 177 -17.53 3.05 -45.14
CA LYS A 177 -17.84 1.60 -45.24
C LYS A 177 -18.45 1.02 -43.96
N LEU A 178 -18.69 1.87 -42.96
CA LEU A 178 -19.15 1.47 -41.65
C LEU A 178 -20.50 0.73 -41.68
N ASP A 179 -21.49 1.28 -42.40
CA ASP A 179 -22.84 0.69 -42.45
C ASP A 179 -22.86 -0.69 -43.10
N ALA A 180 -22.09 -0.86 -44.19
CA ALA A 180 -21.94 -2.14 -44.86
C ALA A 180 -21.31 -3.18 -43.92
N TYR A 181 -20.25 -2.80 -43.21
CA TYR A 181 -19.60 -3.65 -42.21
C TYR A 181 -20.55 -4.02 -41.07
N MET A 182 -21.34 -3.06 -40.55
CA MET A 182 -22.31 -3.29 -39.49
C MET A 182 -23.45 -4.23 -39.93
N LYS A 183 -23.94 -4.09 -41.18
CA LYS A 183 -24.94 -5.01 -41.76
C LYS A 183 -24.39 -6.43 -41.87
N GLN A 184 -23.15 -6.59 -42.33
CA GLN A 184 -22.50 -7.91 -42.41
C GLN A 184 -22.25 -8.51 -41.02
N LYS A 185 -21.85 -7.68 -40.04
CA LYS A 185 -21.65 -8.10 -38.66
C LYS A 185 -22.95 -8.59 -38.01
N LYS A 186 -24.06 -7.87 -38.18
CA LYS A 186 -25.39 -8.26 -37.70
C LYS A 186 -25.82 -9.62 -38.24
N LYS A 187 -25.66 -9.86 -39.55
CA LYS A 187 -25.96 -11.16 -40.19
C LYS A 187 -25.15 -12.30 -39.58
N SER A 188 -23.85 -12.09 -39.35
CA SER A 188 -22.98 -13.10 -38.75
C SER A 188 -23.31 -13.40 -37.28
N ILE A 189 -23.76 -12.39 -36.52
CA ILE A 189 -24.21 -12.58 -35.14
C ILE A 189 -25.50 -13.39 -35.09
N SER A 190 -26.49 -13.06 -35.94
CA SER A 190 -27.76 -13.81 -36.05
C SER A 190 -27.48 -15.30 -36.28
N LYS A 191 -26.67 -15.63 -37.29
CA LYS A 191 -26.32 -17.03 -37.61
C LYS A 191 -25.66 -17.77 -36.43
N LYS A 192 -24.80 -17.08 -35.66
CA LYS A 192 -24.16 -17.68 -34.47
C LYS A 192 -25.16 -17.93 -33.34
N LEU A 193 -26.09 -17.02 -33.11
CA LEU A 193 -27.16 -17.19 -32.11
C LEU A 193 -28.09 -18.34 -32.51
N ASP A 194 -28.46 -18.42 -33.79
CA ASP A 194 -29.27 -19.51 -34.34
C ASP A 194 -28.58 -20.87 -34.14
N PHE A 195 -27.27 -20.94 -34.40
CA PHE A 195 -26.49 -22.15 -34.17
C PHE A 195 -26.39 -22.52 -32.68
N ALA A 196 -26.13 -21.54 -31.80
CA ALA A 196 -26.05 -21.78 -30.36
C ALA A 196 -27.38 -22.27 -29.79
N SER A 197 -28.51 -21.69 -30.21
CA SER A 197 -29.85 -22.10 -29.77
C SER A 197 -30.20 -23.54 -30.20
N LYS A 198 -29.77 -23.96 -31.39
CA LYS A 198 -29.94 -25.34 -31.87
C LYS A 198 -29.07 -26.34 -31.09
N LYS A 199 -27.92 -25.92 -30.57
CA LYS A 199 -27.02 -26.77 -29.78
C LYS A 199 -27.50 -27.00 -28.35
N ILE A 200 -28.30 -26.09 -27.79
CA ILE A 200 -28.88 -26.20 -26.44
C ILE A 200 -30.17 -27.06 -26.45
N LYS A 201 -30.82 -27.24 -27.61
CA LYS A 201 -32.04 -28.04 -27.77
C LYS A 201 -31.79 -29.53 -28.10
N LYS A 202 -30.54 -29.97 -28.10
CA LYS A 202 -30.12 -31.39 -28.17
C LYS A 202 -29.43 -31.75 -26.88
#